data_AF-A0A5C5YLR9-F1
#
_entry.id   AF-A0A5C5YLR9-F1
#
_cell.length_a   1.000
_cell.length_b   1.000
_cell.length_c   1.000
_cell.angle_alpha   90.00
_cell.angle_beta   90.00
_cell.angle_gamma   90.00
#
_symmetry.space_group_name_H-M   'P 1'
#
loop_
_entity.id
_entity.type
_entity.pdbx_description
1 polymer ?
#
loop_
_entity_poly.entity_id
_entity_poly.type
_entity_poly.pdbx_seq_one_letter_code
_entity_poly.pdbx_strand_id
1 'polypeptide(L)' 'MNDEETKAFEFLSEHPGETYTAEVADADGNKLFTKYYPDRAVAAACWECHNEHERRGDDYPEFAKEDVMGAVVVYVPVE' A
#
# COMPACT_ATOMS: atom_id res chain seq x y z
N MET A 1 7.37 -6.81 -5.34
CA MET A 1 5.91 -6.79 -5.51
C MET A 1 5.52 -7.97 -6.36
N ASN A 2 4.55 -8.76 -5.93
CA ASN A 2 3.88 -9.68 -6.84
C ASN A 2 2.81 -8.93 -7.66
N ASP A 3 2.34 -9.51 -8.75
CA ASP A 3 1.40 -8.85 -9.67
C ASP A 3 0.09 -8.43 -8.97
N GLU A 4 -0.35 -9.18 -7.97
CA GLU A 4 -1.60 -8.90 -7.25
C GLU A 4 -1.45 -7.73 -6.28
N GLU A 5 -0.31 -7.61 -5.61
CA GLU A 5 0.04 -6.48 -4.75
C GLU A 5 0.15 -5.18 -5.55
N THR A 6 0.68 -5.23 -6.78
CA THR A 6 0.68 -4.08 -7.69
C THR A 6 -0.75 -3.61 -8.00
N LYS A 7 -1.65 -4.53 -8.40
CA LYS A 7 -3.07 -4.20 -8.67
C LYS A 7 -3.77 -3.64 -7.43
N ALA A 8 -3.48 -4.22 -6.26
CA ALA A 8 -4.06 -3.76 -5.00
C ALA A 8 -3.64 -2.31 -4.72
N PHE A 9 -2.37 -1.94 -4.93
CA PHE A 9 -1.89 -0.59 -4.69
C PHE A 9 -2.41 0.42 -5.72
N GLU A 10 -2.52 0.03 -6.99
CA GLU A 10 -3.19 0.83 -8.02
C GLU A 10 -4.64 1.10 -7.63
N PHE A 11 -5.39 0.05 -7.27
CA PHE A 11 -6.77 0.17 -6.80
C PHE A 11 -6.89 1.09 -5.59
N LEU A 12 -6.05 0.92 -4.57
CA LEU A 12 -6.10 1.74 -3.36
C LEU A 12 -5.79 3.22 -3.64
N SER A 13 -4.88 3.49 -4.58
CA SER A 13 -4.56 4.86 -4.99
C SER A 13 -5.73 5.54 -5.69
N GLU A 14 -6.50 4.80 -6.48
CA GLU A 14 -7.72 5.28 -7.16
C GLU A 14 -8.95 5.32 -6.23
N HIS A 15 -8.96 4.46 -5.20
CA HIS A 15 -10.09 4.25 -4.27
C HIS A 15 -9.66 4.36 -2.80
N PRO A 16 -9.24 5.54 -2.31
CA PRO A 16 -8.61 5.71 -0.99
C PRO A 16 -9.53 5.44 0.22
N GLY A 17 -10.84 5.30 0.01
CA GLY A 17 -11.80 4.94 1.05
C GLY A 17 -12.11 3.44 1.12
N GLU A 18 -11.52 2.65 0.23
CA GLU A 18 -11.83 1.23 0.07
C GLU A 18 -10.67 0.34 0.53
N THR A 19 -10.94 -0.96 0.58
CA THR A 19 -9.94 -1.98 0.92
C THR A 19 -9.92 -3.01 -0.18
N TYR A 20 -8.75 -3.57 -0.48
CA TYR A 20 -8.60 -4.61 -1.49
C TYR A 20 -8.48 -5.98 -0.82
N THR A 21 -9.10 -7.02 -1.40
CA THR A 21 -9.06 -8.39 -0.85
C THR A 21 -8.72 -9.35 -1.96
N ALA A 22 -7.75 -10.24 -1.73
CA ALA A 22 -7.35 -11.24 -2.70
C ALA A 22 -6.90 -12.54 -2.03
N GLU A 23 -6.91 -13.63 -2.78
CA GLU A 23 -6.18 -14.85 -2.45
C GLU A 23 -4.88 -14.88 -3.26
N VAL A 24 -3.76 -15.07 -2.58
CA VAL A 24 -2.44 -15.20 -3.21
C VAL A 24 -1.77 -16.49 -2.75
N ALA A 25 -0.75 -16.93 -3.48
CA ALA A 25 0.13 -17.99 -3.03
C ALA A 25 1.46 -17.39 -2.54
N ASP A 26 2.02 -17.92 -1.47
CA ASP A 26 3.40 -17.64 -1.10
C ASP A 26 4.41 -18.36 -2.03
N ALA A 27 5.70 -18.20 -1.76
CA ALA A 27 6.76 -18.82 -2.57
C ALA A 27 6.76 -20.36 -2.52
N ASP A 28 6.16 -20.96 -1.47
CA ASP A 28 6.06 -22.40 -1.27
C ASP A 28 4.73 -22.97 -1.78
N GLY A 29 3.84 -22.11 -2.29
CA GLY A 29 2.54 -22.46 -2.85
C GLY A 29 1.40 -22.51 -1.83
N ASN A 30 1.62 -22.10 -0.58
CA ASN A 30 0.56 -22.04 0.42
C ASN A 30 -0.40 -20.89 0.11
N LYS A 31 -1.70 -21.15 0.24
CA LYS A 31 -2.72 -20.13 0.04
C LYS A 31 -2.75 -19.16 1.20
N LEU A 32 -2.77 -17.87 0.87
CA LEU A 32 -2.93 -16.77 1.79
C LEU A 32 -4.16 -15.95 1.39
N PHE A 33 -5.06 -15.73 2.34
CA PHE A 33 -6.06 -14.69 2.23
C PHE A 33 -5.41 -13.35 2.60
N THR A 34 -5.58 -12.34 1.75
CA THR A 34 -4.94 -11.03 1.92
C THR A 34 -5.96 -9.92 1.98
N LYS A 35 -5.70 -8.95 2.86
CA LYS A 35 -6.49 -7.72 2.99
C LYS A 35 -5.54 -6.53 2.99
N TYR A 36 -5.78 -5.58 2.09
CA TYR A 36 -4.97 -4.38 1.92
C TYR A 36 -5.78 -3.16 2.38
N TYR A 37 -5.19 -2.37 3.26
CA TYR A 37 -5.74 -1.14 3.80
C TYR A 37 -4.88 0.04 3.34
N PRO A 38 -5.46 1.10 2.76
CA PRO A 38 -4.68 2.24 2.29
C PRO A 38 -4.03 2.96 3.47
N ASP A 39 -2.72 3.15 3.40
CA ASP A 39 -1.98 3.97 4.36
C ASP A 39 -2.02 5.42 3.88
N ARG A 40 -2.76 6.24 4.61
CA ARG A 40 -3.09 7.61 4.19
C ARG A 40 -2.31 8.63 5.01
N ALA A 41 -1.93 9.72 4.37
CA ALA A 41 -1.24 10.85 4.97
C ALA A 41 -2.18 11.67 5.90
N VAL A 42 -2.53 11.10 7.05
CA VAL A 42 -3.56 11.63 7.97
C VAL A 42 -3.05 12.78 8.87
N ALA A 43 -1.74 12.95 9.00
CA ALA A 43 -1.12 13.99 9.81
C ALA A 43 0.00 14.69 9.04
N ALA A 44 0.30 15.95 9.38
CA ALA A 44 1.31 16.76 8.67
C ALA A 44 2.68 16.09 8.58
N ALA A 45 3.10 15.47 9.68
CA ALA A 45 4.34 14.70 9.74
C ALA A 45 4.42 13.57 8.69
N CYS A 46 3.28 13.02 8.22
CA CYS A 46 3.26 12.00 7.18
C CYS A 46 3.83 12.55 5.87
N TRP A 47 3.31 13.66 5.35
CA TRP A 47 3.76 14.18 4.06
C TRP A 47 5.00 15.07 4.18
N GLU A 48 5.18 15.82 5.28
CA GLU A 48 6.37 16.65 5.48
C GLU A 48 7.65 15.82 5.52
N CYS A 49 7.70 14.78 6.37
CA CYS A 49 8.88 13.94 6.46
C CYS A 49 9.13 13.14 5.18
N HIS A 50 8.09 12.63 4.50
CA HIS A 50 8.26 11.87 3.26
C HIS A 50 8.69 12.75 2.08
N ASN A 51 8.17 13.98 1.98
CA ASN A 51 8.50 14.89 0.87
C ASN A 51 9.88 15.53 1.02
N GLU A 52 10.34 15.76 2.25
CA GLU A 52 11.60 16.45 2.56
C GLU A 52 12.77 15.52 2.90
N HIS A 53 12.56 14.19 2.86
CA HIS A 53 13.61 13.24 3.19
C HIS A 53 14.80 13.37 2.22
N GLU A 54 16.03 13.49 2.73
CA GLU A 54 17.25 13.73 1.92
C GLU A 54 17.50 12.69 0.81
N ARG A 55 16.95 11.48 0.97
CA ARG A 55 17.06 10.37 0.01
C ARG A 55 15.87 10.25 -0.94
N ARG A 56 14.95 11.20 -0.93
CA ARG A 56 13.84 11.23 -1.88
C ARG A 56 14.42 11.40 -3.29
N GLY A 57 14.15 10.44 -4.17
CA GLY A 57 14.54 10.52 -5.58
C GLY A 57 13.64 11.46 -6.38
N ASP A 58 14.11 11.94 -7.53
CA ASP A 58 13.37 12.85 -8.42
C ASP A 58 12.06 12.23 -8.97
N ASP A 59 11.97 10.90 -9.00
CA ASP A 59 10.82 10.12 -9.43
C ASP A 59 9.86 9.75 -8.29
N TYR A 60 10.20 10.08 -7.05
CA TYR A 60 9.35 9.80 -5.89
C TYR A 60 8.20 10.81 -5.79
N PRO A 61 6.94 10.34 -5.64
CA PRO A 61 5.78 11.21 -5.61
C PRO A 61 5.86 12.24 -4.47
N GLU A 62 5.18 13.36 -4.65
CA GLU A 62 4.94 14.32 -3.60
C GLU A 62 3.57 14.04 -2.99
N PHE A 63 3.50 13.94 -1.66
CA PHE A 63 2.27 13.67 -0.94
C PHE A 63 1.64 14.94 -0.37
N ALA A 64 0.32 14.95 -0.30
CA ALA A 64 -0.49 15.91 0.41
C ALA A 64 -1.35 15.21 1.47
N LYS A 65 -2.07 16.01 2.25
CA LYS A 65 -3.02 15.50 3.23
C LYS A 65 -4.00 14.52 2.56
N GLU A 66 -4.23 13.38 3.21
CA GLU A 66 -5.14 12.31 2.79
C GLU A 66 -4.69 11.44 1.60
N ASP A 67 -3.55 11.74 0.97
CA ASP A 67 -2.99 10.91 -0.11
C ASP A 67 -2.62 9.52 0.38
N VAL A 68 -2.74 8.54 -0.51
CA VAL A 68 -2.32 7.16 -0.25
C VAL A 68 -0.81 7.08 -0.48
N MET A 69 -0.07 6.81 0.61
CA MET A 69 1.39 6.67 0.60
C MET A 69 1.83 5.22 0.45
N GLY A 70 0.92 4.28 0.67
CA GLY A 70 1.17 2.85 0.61
C GLY A 70 -0.02 2.07 1.16
N ALA A 71 0.24 0.88 1.71
CA ALA A 71 -0.79 0.08 2.32
C ALA A 71 -0.27 -0.76 3.48
N VAL A 72 -1.15 -1.00 4.46
CA VAL A 72 -0.98 -2.07 5.44
C VAL A 72 -1.59 -3.34 4.86
N VAL A 73 -0.81 -4.40 4.77
CA VAL A 73 -1.24 -5.68 4.20
C VAL A 73 -1.28 -6.74 5.30
N VAL A 74 -2.44 -7.40 5.43
CA VAL A 74 -2.64 -8.52 6.34
C VAL A 74 -2.70 -9.80 5.52
N TYR A 75 -1.80 -10.74 5.84
CA TYR A 75 -1.74 -12.07 5.24
C TYR A 75 -2.24 -13.09 6.26
N VAL A 76 -3.22 -13.90 5.89
CA VAL A 76 -3.80 -14.96 6.73
C VAL A 76 -3.67 -16.30 6.00
N PRO A 77 -2.91 -17.27 6.55
CA PRO A 77 -2.90 -18.63 6.02
C PRO A 77 -4.29 -19.24 6.03
N VAL A 78 -4.65 -19.93 4.95
CA VAL A 78 -5.99 -20.53 4.79
C VAL A 78 -6.02 -22.01 5.21
N GLU A 79 -4.85 -22.56 5.58
CA GLU A 79 -4.65 -23.95 6.01
C GLU A 79 -3.83 -24.03 7.31
#